data_AF-A0A846DQK7-F1
#
_entry.id   AF-A0A846DQK7-F1
#
_cell.length_a   1.000
_cell.length_b   1.000
_cell.length_c   1.000
_cell.angle_alpha   90.00
_cell.angle_beta   90.00
_cell.angle_gamma   90.00
#
_symmetry.space_group_name_H-M   'P 1'
#
loop_
_entity.id
_entity.type
_entity.pdbx_description
1 polymer ?
#
loop_
_entity_poly.entity_id
_entity_poly.type
_entity_poly.pdbx_seq_one_letter_code
_entity_poly.pdbx_strand_id
1 'polypeptide(L)'
;RRRRECLSCKHRFTTYERIEFVPITVIKRDRKRESFDRSKLLRGIVRACEKTGISHQRLEALVDEIEAQLQQRPQREVPSNEIGALVLQYLRHENEVAYVRFASVYGKFQGIRDFVDALNHLQKETSQTETPESLHNSSLQTDNYTSVVTIS
;
A
#
# COMPACT_ATOMS: atom_id res chain seq x y z
N ARG A 1 2.82 10.59 31.78
CA ARG A 1 2.54 10.69 33.24
C ARG A 1 2.26 12.16 33.56
N ARG A 2 1.06 12.51 34.02
CA ARG A 2 0.72 13.89 34.40
C ARG A 2 0.29 13.95 35.87
N ARG A 3 0.82 14.92 36.62
CA ARG A 3 0.38 15.21 37.99
C ARG A 3 -0.87 16.07 37.93
N ARG A 4 -1.88 15.72 38.71
CA ARG A 4 -3.16 16.45 38.81
C ARG A 4 -3.50 16.65 40.29
N GLU A 5 -4.30 17.66 40.56
CA GLU A 5 -4.77 18.00 41.90
C GLU A 5 -6.29 18.16 41.86
N CYS A 6 -6.99 17.60 42.85
CA CYS A 6 -8.43 17.78 42.99
C CYS A 6 -8.72 19.22 43.43
N LEU A 7 -9.57 19.93 42.68
CA LEU A 7 -9.90 21.33 43.00
C LEU A 7 -10.72 21.47 44.29
N SER A 8 -11.50 20.44 44.64
CA SER A 8 -12.39 20.44 45.83
C SER A 8 -11.67 20.05 47.12
N CYS A 9 -10.90 18.96 47.13
CA CYS A 9 -10.25 18.45 48.35
C CYS A 9 -8.71 18.57 48.37
N LYS A 10 -8.10 19.19 47.36
CA LYS A 10 -6.64 19.39 47.22
C LYS A 10 -5.79 18.11 47.19
N HIS A 11 -6.43 16.94 47.10
CA HIS A 11 -5.73 15.67 46.98
C HIS A 11 -4.97 15.55 45.65
N ARG A 12 -3.73 15.09 45.71
CA ARG A 12 -2.83 14.98 44.57
C ARG A 12 -2.82 13.55 44.03
N PHE A 13 -2.99 13.41 42.72
CA PHE A 13 -2.98 12.11 42.05
C PHE A 13 -2.18 12.18 40.74
N THR A 14 -1.73 11.02 40.28
CA THR A 14 -0.97 10.88 39.02
C THR A 14 -1.82 10.11 38.03
N THR A 15 -2.04 10.66 36.84
CA THR A 15 -2.64 9.94 35.72
C THR A 15 -1.55 9.35 34.82
N TYR A 16 -1.72 8.09 34.45
CA TYR A 16 -0.88 7.40 33.47
C TYR A 16 -1.67 7.32 32.16
N GLU A 17 -1.25 8.10 31.17
CA GLU A 17 -1.69 7.95 29.78
C GLU A 17 -0.94 6.75 29.19
N ARG A 18 -1.67 5.80 28.60
CA ARG A 18 -1.08 4.67 27.86
C ARG A 18 -1.59 4.72 26.42
N ILE A 19 -0.72 4.37 25.49
CA ILE A 19 -1.13 4.15 24.09
C ILE A 19 -1.91 2.85 24.08
N GLU A 20 -3.22 2.92 23.83
CA GLU A 20 -4.06 1.75 23.65
C GLU A 20 -4.05 1.37 22.17
N PHE A 21 -3.32 0.31 21.83
CA PHE A 21 -3.40 -0.28 20.50
C PHE A 21 -4.68 -1.11 20.42
N VAL A 22 -5.72 -0.55 19.83
CA VAL A 22 -6.91 -1.33 19.50
C VAL A 22 -6.55 -2.24 18.31
N PRO A 23 -6.55 -3.57 18.50
CA PRO A 23 -6.17 -4.50 17.44
C PRO A 23 -7.16 -4.42 16.28
N ILE A 24 -6.66 -4.53 15.05
CA ILE A 24 -7.49 -4.64 13.86
C ILE A 24 -8.14 -6.03 13.85
N THR A 25 -9.45 -6.06 13.71
CA THR A 25 -10.24 -7.29 13.54
C THR A 25 -10.49 -7.53 12.06
N VAL A 26 -10.13 -8.71 11.57
CA VAL A 26 -10.37 -9.13 10.20
C VAL A 26 -11.62 -10.00 10.12
N ILE A 27 -12.58 -9.58 9.28
CA ILE A 27 -13.78 -10.37 8.98
C ILE A 27 -13.50 -11.25 7.77
N LYS A 28 -13.46 -12.56 7.97
CA LYS A 28 -13.22 -13.56 6.94
C LYS A 28 -14.48 -13.80 6.10
N ARG A 29 -14.31 -14.48 4.96
CA ARG A 29 -15.41 -14.80 4.02
C ARG A 29 -16.50 -15.68 4.64
N ASP A 30 -16.12 -16.58 5.55
CA ASP A 30 -17.02 -17.40 6.35
C ASP A 30 -17.64 -16.63 7.54
N ARG A 31 -17.46 -15.30 7.57
CA ARG A 31 -17.86 -14.38 8.65
C ARG A 31 -17.14 -14.61 9.99
N LYS A 32 -16.13 -15.49 10.03
CA LYS A 32 -15.27 -15.62 11.21
C LYS A 32 -14.51 -14.33 11.44
N ARG A 33 -14.36 -13.94 12.71
CA ARG A 33 -13.55 -12.79 13.12
C ARG A 33 -12.23 -13.31 13.68
N GLU A 34 -11.12 -12.77 13.18
CA GLU A 34 -9.78 -13.05 13.69
C GLU A 34 -9.01 -11.73 13.85
N SER A 35 -8.09 -11.65 14.80
CA SER A 35 -7.18 -10.51 14.85
C SER A 35 -6.29 -10.48 13.60
N PHE A 36 -5.97 -9.29 13.12
CA PHE A 36 -5.00 -9.13 12.04
C PHE A 36 -3.66 -9.74 12.43
N ASP A 37 -3.12 -10.58 11.54
CA ASP A 37 -1.81 -11.23 11.70
C ASP A 37 -0.91 -10.79 10.55
N ARG A 38 0.02 -9.87 10.87
CA ARG A 38 1.05 -9.37 9.95
C ARG A 38 1.84 -10.50 9.30
N SER A 39 2.22 -11.51 10.09
CA SER A 39 3.03 -12.64 9.60
C SER A 39 2.25 -13.49 8.60
N LYS A 40 0.93 -13.64 8.79
CA LYS A 40 0.05 -14.35 7.85
C LYS A 40 -0.05 -13.61 6.52
N LEU A 41 -0.14 -12.27 6.54
CA LEU A 41 -0.14 -11.45 5.35
C LEU A 41 1.19 -11.55 4.60
N LEU A 42 2.31 -11.37 5.30
CA LEU A 42 3.65 -11.46 4.74
C LEU A 42 3.90 -12.81 4.07
N ARG A 43 3.56 -13.94 4.72
CA ARG A 43 3.69 -15.27 4.11
C ARG A 43 2.92 -15.41 2.80
N GLY A 44 1.72 -14.83 2.73
CA GLY A 44 0.91 -14.82 1.51
C GLY A 44 1.57 -14.05 0.37
N ILE A 45 2.11 -12.87 0.68
CA ILE A 45 2.81 -12.01 -0.30
C ILE A 45 4.12 -12.65 -0.76
N VAL A 46 4.93 -13.18 0.17
CA VAL A 46 6.20 -13.85 -0.14
C VAL A 46 5.97 -14.99 -1.13
N ARG A 47 4.95 -15.82 -0.89
CA ARG A 47 4.61 -16.92 -1.78
C ARG A 47 4.22 -16.45 -3.19
N ALA A 48 3.51 -15.33 -3.29
CA ALA A 48 3.17 -14.75 -4.59
C ALA A 48 4.39 -14.18 -5.33
N CYS A 49 5.34 -13.60 -4.59
CA CYS A 49 6.56 -12.97 -5.10
C CYS A 49 7.74 -13.94 -5.28
N GLU A 50 7.52 -15.25 -5.16
CA GLU A 50 8.60 -16.23 -5.34
C GLU A 50 9.24 -16.10 -6.74
N LYS A 51 10.57 -15.93 -6.79
CA LYS A 51 11.34 -15.81 -8.05
C LYS A 51 11.00 -14.58 -8.91
N THR A 52 10.39 -13.53 -8.35
CA THR A 52 10.07 -12.30 -9.11
C THR A 52 11.14 -11.21 -9.00
N GLY A 53 12.23 -11.46 -8.28
CA GLY A 53 13.32 -10.50 -8.07
C GLY A 53 13.04 -9.42 -7.03
N ILE A 54 11.83 -9.39 -6.45
CA ILE A 54 11.49 -8.47 -5.35
C ILE A 54 12.24 -8.89 -4.09
N SER A 55 12.93 -7.94 -3.45
CA SER A 55 13.68 -8.19 -2.23
C SER A 55 12.76 -8.45 -1.04
N HIS A 56 13.20 -9.28 -0.09
CA HIS A 56 12.43 -9.56 1.12
C HIS A 56 12.12 -8.28 1.93
N GLN A 57 13.08 -7.36 2.01
CA GLN A 57 12.91 -6.06 2.65
C GLN A 57 11.78 -5.24 2.01
N ARG A 58 11.63 -5.28 0.68
CA ARG A 58 10.53 -4.58 0.00
C ARG A 58 9.18 -5.20 0.36
N LEU A 59 9.12 -6.53 0.51
CA LEU A 59 7.90 -7.22 0.93
C LEU A 59 7.50 -6.89 2.37
N GLU A 60 8.47 -6.79 3.27
CA GLU A 60 8.22 -6.32 4.65
C GLU A 60 7.71 -4.88 4.66
N ALA A 61 8.36 -3.98 3.90
CA ALA A 61 7.92 -2.59 3.77
C ALA A 61 6.48 -2.48 3.24
N LEU A 62 6.13 -3.25 2.21
CA LEU A 62 4.77 -3.31 1.67
C LEU A 62 3.76 -3.74 2.74
N VAL A 63 4.10 -4.74 3.55
CA VAL A 63 3.24 -5.20 4.65
C VAL A 63 3.07 -4.12 5.72
N ASP A 64 4.15 -3.40 6.05
CA ASP A 64 4.12 -2.29 7.03
C ASP A 64 3.27 -1.13 6.51
N GLU A 65 3.37 -0.80 5.22
CA GLU A 65 2.52 0.20 4.56
C GLU A 65 1.03 -0.20 4.62
N ILE A 66 0.70 -1.46 4.36
CA ILE A 66 -0.68 -1.98 4.49
C ILE A 66 -1.15 -1.90 5.94
N GLU A 67 -0.35 -2.36 6.90
CA GLU A 67 -0.70 -2.32 8.31
C GLU A 67 -0.95 -0.89 8.79
N ALA A 68 -0.07 0.05 8.43
CA ALA A 68 -0.23 1.46 8.74
C ALA A 68 -1.54 2.04 8.17
N GLN A 69 -1.87 1.71 6.91
CA GLN A 69 -3.14 2.13 6.30
C GLN A 69 -4.35 1.56 7.06
N LEU A 70 -4.30 0.29 7.46
CA LEU A 70 -5.38 -0.32 8.24
C LEU A 70 -5.50 0.32 9.64
N GLN A 71 -4.39 0.70 10.26
CA GLN A 71 -4.36 1.37 11.56
C GLN A 71 -4.90 2.81 11.52
N GLN A 72 -4.78 3.50 10.39
CA GLN A 72 -5.31 4.86 10.21
C GLN A 72 -6.82 4.89 9.97
N ARG A 73 -7.46 3.76 9.68
CA ARG A 73 -8.90 3.71 9.44
C ARG A 73 -9.69 3.96 10.74
N PRO A 74 -10.83 4.68 10.65
CA PRO A 74 -11.71 4.91 11.79
C PRO A 74 -12.35 3.60 12.28
N GLN A 75 -12.59 2.66 11.36
CA GLN A 75 -13.16 1.35 11.66
C GLN A 75 -12.04 0.35 11.94
N ARG A 76 -12.17 -0.39 13.04
CA ARG A 76 -11.23 -1.44 13.46
C ARG A 76 -11.61 -2.82 12.96
N GLU A 77 -12.74 -2.95 12.26
CA GLU A 77 -13.15 -4.17 11.59
C GLU A 77 -12.94 -4.01 10.08
N VAL A 78 -12.18 -4.92 9.47
CA VAL A 78 -11.85 -4.86 8.04
C VAL A 78 -12.14 -6.21 7.40
N PRO A 79 -12.94 -6.27 6.32
CA PRO A 79 -13.12 -7.48 5.55
C PRO A 79 -11.78 -7.98 5.01
N SER A 80 -11.52 -9.29 5.08
CA SER A 80 -10.32 -9.89 4.48
C SER A 80 -10.20 -9.60 3.00
N ASN A 81 -11.33 -9.29 2.36
CA ASN A 81 -11.36 -8.98 0.96
C ASN A 81 -10.71 -7.61 0.63
N GLU A 82 -10.89 -6.64 1.50
CA GLU A 82 -10.28 -5.32 1.32
C GLU A 82 -8.77 -5.37 1.51
N ILE A 83 -8.29 -6.17 2.47
CA ILE A 83 -6.85 -6.40 2.65
C ILE A 83 -6.24 -7.03 1.39
N GLY A 84 -6.91 -8.02 0.80
CA GLY A 84 -6.46 -8.63 -0.45
C GLY A 84 -6.45 -7.65 -1.63
N ALA A 85 -7.44 -6.76 -1.72
CA ALA A 85 -7.47 -5.72 -2.74
C ALA A 85 -6.32 -4.71 -2.59
N LEU A 86 -5.98 -4.31 -1.35
CA LEU A 86 -4.81 -3.47 -1.08
C LEU A 86 -3.53 -4.15 -1.55
N VAL A 87 -3.33 -5.42 -1.21
CA VAL A 87 -2.14 -6.17 -1.68
C VAL A 87 -2.08 -6.19 -3.21
N LEU A 88 -3.20 -6.45 -3.88
CA LEU A 88 -3.26 -6.44 -5.35
C LEU A 88 -2.88 -5.09 -5.94
N GLN A 89 -3.33 -3.99 -5.33
CA GLN A 89 -2.94 -2.65 -5.76
C GLN A 89 -1.42 -2.45 -5.71
N TYR A 90 -0.76 -2.84 -4.62
CA TYR A 90 0.69 -2.76 -4.52
C TYR A 90 1.41 -3.67 -5.52
N LEU A 91 1.03 -4.96 -5.55
CA LEU A 91 1.68 -5.94 -6.42
C LEU A 91 1.54 -5.60 -7.90
N ARG A 92 0.46 -4.92 -8.28
CA ARG A 92 0.27 -4.45 -9.66
C ARG A 92 1.39 -3.52 -10.12
N HIS A 93 1.84 -2.62 -9.27
CA HIS A 93 2.91 -1.67 -9.58
C HIS A 93 4.31 -2.29 -9.41
N GLU A 94 4.44 -3.30 -8.55
CA GLU A 94 5.72 -3.95 -8.26
C GLU A 94 6.06 -5.05 -9.28
N ASN A 95 5.12 -5.95 -9.58
CA ASN A 95 5.36 -7.09 -10.47
C ASN A 95 4.06 -7.78 -10.92
N GLU A 96 3.82 -7.80 -12.24
CA GLU A 96 2.63 -8.42 -12.84
C GLU A 96 2.52 -9.94 -12.55
N VAL A 97 3.63 -10.67 -12.52
CA VAL A 97 3.62 -12.12 -12.22
C VAL A 97 3.21 -12.36 -10.76
N ALA A 98 3.72 -11.57 -9.82
CA ALA A 98 3.31 -11.63 -8.43
C ALA A 98 1.84 -11.27 -8.26
N TYR A 99 1.38 -10.22 -8.95
CA TYR A 99 -0.03 -9.81 -8.96
C TYR A 99 -0.95 -10.97 -9.39
N VAL A 100 -0.66 -11.59 -10.53
CA VAL A 100 -1.48 -12.70 -11.07
C VAL A 100 -1.49 -13.90 -10.12
N ARG A 101 -0.34 -14.24 -9.51
CA ARG A 101 -0.25 -15.34 -8.53
C ARG A 101 -0.99 -15.05 -7.24
N PHE A 102 -0.92 -13.81 -6.74
CA PHE A 102 -1.65 -13.44 -5.54
C PHE A 102 -3.15 -13.41 -5.81
N ALA A 103 -3.55 -12.85 -6.96
CA ALA A 103 -4.91 -12.86 -7.42
C ALA A 103 -5.43 -14.30 -7.45
N SER A 104 -4.71 -15.25 -8.06
CA SER A 104 -5.14 -16.65 -8.22
C SER A 104 -5.57 -17.36 -6.93
N VAL A 105 -4.93 -17.03 -5.81
CA VAL A 105 -5.25 -17.59 -4.48
C VAL A 105 -6.39 -16.83 -3.82
N TYR A 106 -6.44 -15.52 -4.03
CA TYR A 106 -7.36 -14.62 -3.36
C TYR A 106 -8.73 -14.56 -4.06
N GLY A 107 -8.79 -14.35 -5.37
CA GLY A 107 -10.00 -14.60 -6.15
C GLY A 107 -10.26 -16.10 -6.18
N LYS A 108 -11.49 -16.57 -6.01
CA LYS A 108 -11.80 -17.97 -6.34
C LYS A 108 -11.80 -18.07 -7.86
N PHE A 109 -10.66 -18.38 -8.48
CA PHE A 109 -10.61 -18.70 -9.90
C PHE A 109 -11.37 -20.02 -10.06
N GLN A 110 -12.64 -19.92 -10.43
CA GLN A 110 -13.48 -21.07 -10.75
C GLN A 110 -13.20 -21.58 -12.16
N GLY A 111 -12.44 -20.82 -12.96
CA GLY A 111 -11.88 -21.29 -14.22
C GLY A 111 -10.98 -20.28 -14.92
N ILE A 112 -10.57 -20.62 -16.14
CA ILE A 112 -9.73 -19.81 -17.04
C ILE A 112 -10.32 -18.42 -17.30
N ARG A 113 -11.65 -18.26 -17.23
CA ARG A 113 -12.34 -16.99 -17.48
C ARG A 113 -11.96 -15.91 -16.46
N ASP A 114 -11.93 -16.27 -15.18
CA ASP A 114 -11.51 -15.35 -14.11
C ASP A 114 -10.04 -14.92 -14.27
N PHE A 115 -9.20 -15.79 -14.87
CA PHE A 115 -7.81 -15.50 -15.23
C PHE A 115 -7.69 -14.50 -16.38
N VAL A 116 -8.47 -14.71 -17.44
CA VAL A 116 -8.54 -13.77 -18.56
C VAL A 116 -9.05 -12.40 -18.10
N ASP A 117 -10.06 -12.36 -17.22
CA ASP A 117 -10.57 -11.08 -16.68
C ASP A 117 -9.52 -10.35 -15.82
N ALA A 118 -8.74 -11.08 -15.01
CA ALA A 118 -7.62 -10.50 -14.27
C ALA A 118 -6.53 -9.92 -15.20
N LEU A 119 -6.23 -10.60 -16.31
CA LEU A 119 -5.31 -10.09 -17.34
C LEU A 119 -5.88 -8.87 -18.08
N ASN A 120 -7.18 -8.86 -18.39
CA ASN A 120 -7.85 -7.72 -19.01
C ASN A 120 -7.84 -6.49 -18.09
N HIS A 121 -7.97 -6.69 -16.78
CA HIS A 121 -7.84 -5.62 -15.80
C HIS A 121 -6.43 -5.01 -15.83
N LEU A 122 -5.37 -5.82 -15.96
CA LEU A 122 -4.00 -5.32 -16.11
C LEU A 122 -3.88 -4.44 -17.37
N GLN A 123 -4.38 -4.91 -18.52
CA GLN A 123 -4.29 -4.20 -19.81
C GLN A 123 -5.03 -2.86 -19.84
N LYS A 124 -6.20 -2.75 -19.18
CA LYS A 124 -7.03 -1.54 -19.23
C LYS A 124 -6.43 -0.29 -18.57
N GLU A 125 -5.53 -0.45 -17.61
CA GLU A 125 -4.93 0.71 -16.92
C GLU A 125 -3.56 1.09 -17.48
N THR A 126 -2.87 0.18 -18.18
CA THR A 126 -1.65 0.53 -18.93
C THR A 126 -1.95 1.61 -19.98
N SER A 127 -3.17 1.65 -20.52
CA SER A 127 -3.64 2.64 -21.48
C SER A 127 -3.97 4.03 -20.91
N GLN A 128 -3.82 4.26 -19.59
CA GLN A 128 -4.07 5.57 -18.97
C GLN A 128 -2.79 6.31 -18.52
N THR A 129 -1.59 5.74 -18.77
CA THR A 129 -0.30 6.36 -18.38
C THR A 129 0.47 6.94 -19.57
N GLU A 130 -0.09 6.96 -20.77
CA GLU A 130 0.44 7.78 -21.87
C GLU A 130 -0.10 9.21 -21.72
N THR A 131 0.59 10.03 -20.92
CA THR A 131 0.51 11.48 -21.13
C THR A 131 1.31 11.79 -22.39
N PRO A 132 0.69 12.39 -23.43
CA PRO A 132 1.42 12.73 -24.64
C PRO A 132 2.36 13.89 -24.34
N GLU A 133 3.65 13.56 -24.21
CA GLU A 133 4.74 14.49 -24.41
C GLU A 133 4.72 14.90 -25.88
N SER A 134 4.23 16.11 -26.21
CA SER A 134 4.75 16.92 -27.33
C SER A 134 4.09 18.30 -27.46
N LEU A 135 4.96 19.29 -27.70
CA LEU A 135 4.74 20.54 -28.46
C LEU A 135 4.18 21.77 -27.72
N HIS A 136 5.11 22.57 -27.17
CA HIS A 136 5.07 24.01 -27.39
C HIS A 136 6.42 24.47 -27.94
N ASN A 137 6.46 24.76 -29.24
CA ASN A 137 7.51 25.57 -29.83
C ASN A 137 6.85 26.76 -30.56
N SER A 138 7.63 27.83 -30.71
CA SER A 138 7.38 29.14 -31.31
C SER A 138 6.79 30.18 -30.35
N SER A 139 7.34 31.39 -30.16
CA SER A 139 8.54 32.04 -30.70
C SER A 139 8.81 33.34 -29.90
N LEU A 140 10.06 33.82 -29.99
CA LEU A 140 10.51 35.22 -30.13
C LEU A 140 11.44 35.79 -29.04
N GLN A 141 12.46 36.49 -29.57
CA GLN A 141 13.39 37.48 -29.01
C GLN A 141 14.69 36.92 -28.42
N THR A 142 15.76 36.82 -29.23
CA THR A 142 16.80 37.86 -29.46
C THR A 142 17.46 38.32 -28.17
N ASP A 143 18.69 37.89 -27.93
CA ASP A 143 19.87 38.77 -27.93
C ASP A 143 21.15 38.02 -27.52
N ASN A 144 22.12 38.03 -28.44
CA ASN A 144 23.54 38.30 -28.25
C ASN A 144 24.19 37.91 -26.90
N TYR A 145 25.05 36.89 -26.91
CA TYR A 145 26.43 37.09 -26.45
C TYR A 145 27.41 36.11 -27.12
N THR A 146 28.25 36.73 -27.93
CA THR A 146 29.48 36.26 -28.55
C THR A 146 30.41 35.53 -27.57
N SER A 147 31.01 34.44 -28.07
CA SER A 147 32.36 33.90 -27.81
C SER A 147 33.08 34.25 -26.50
N VAL A 148 33.55 33.24 -25.78
CA VAL A 148 34.99 32.87 -25.78
C VAL A 148 35.22 31.50 -25.12
N VAL A 149 35.77 30.59 -25.91
CA VAL A 149 36.67 29.52 -25.46
C VAL A 149 38.07 30.14 -25.43
N THR A 150 38.83 30.01 -24.34
CA THR A 150 40.26 29.60 -24.28
C THR A 150 40.99 30.03 -22.99
N ILE A 151 41.64 29.02 -22.38
CA ILE A 151 43.01 29.00 -21.80
C ILE A 151 43.33 29.90 -20.58
N SER A 152 43.59 29.25 -19.44
CA SER A 152 44.78 29.44 -18.59
C SER A 152 45.04 28.16 -17.81
#